data_AF-A0A2Y9QW03-F1
#
_entry.id   AF-A0A2Y9QW03-F1
#
_cell.length_a   1.000
_cell.length_b   1.000
_cell.length_c   1.000
_cell.angle_alpha   90.00
_cell.angle_beta   90.00
_cell.angle_gamma   90.00
#
_symmetry.space_group_name_H-M   'P 1'
#
loop_
_entity.id
_entity.type
_entity.pdbx_description
1 polymer ?
#
loop_
_entity_poly.entity_id
_entity_poly.type
_entity_poly.pdbx_seq_one_letter_code
_entity_poly.pdbx_strand_id
1 'polypeptide(L)'
;MVPFWEVLLQDLPRAAVRILSNMTFLFVSLSYTAESAIVTAFITFIPKFIESQFGIPASTASIYTGVIIVPSAGVGIVLGGYIIKKLKLGARESAKLAMICSGVSLLCFSTLFIVGCESINLGGINIPYTTGPSLTMPHRNLTGSCNVNCGCKIHEYEPVCGSDGITYFNPCLAGCVNSGNLSTGIRNYTECTCVQSRQVITPPTVGQRSQLRVVIVKTYLNENGYAVSGKCKRACNTLIPFLIFLFIVTFITACAQPSAIIVTLRSVEDDERPFALGMQFVLLRTLAYIPTPIYFGAVIDTTCMLWQQECGVQGSCWEYNVTSFRFVYFGLAAGLKFVGFIFIFLAWYSIKYKEEGQQRQRWREFPLSTVSEMVGRTNHVSNSARTRSCPAFSTRGEFHEEPGLQKGIQSTAQTYPGPFPEAISSSAYSGLEEGPTAI
;
A
#
# COMPACT_ATOMS: atom_id res chain seq x y z
N MET A 1 -24.24 2.56 47.51
CA MET A 1 -23.95 1.75 46.31
C MET A 1 -23.36 2.72 45.30
N VAL A 2 -22.03 2.77 45.17
CA VAL A 2 -21.38 3.67 44.20
C VAL A 2 -21.80 3.19 42.81
N PRO A 3 -22.31 4.06 41.93
CA PRO A 3 -22.69 3.64 40.58
C PRO A 3 -21.47 3.02 39.89
N PHE A 4 -21.68 1.87 39.26
CA PHE A 4 -20.64 1.12 38.53
C PHE A 4 -19.84 2.01 37.56
N TRP A 5 -20.46 3.05 37.02
CA TRP A 5 -19.84 4.05 36.15
C TRP A 5 -18.80 4.96 36.83
N GLU A 6 -18.94 5.29 38.11
CA GLU A 6 -17.94 6.10 38.83
C GLU A 6 -16.66 5.32 39.10
N VAL A 7 -16.78 4.03 39.48
CA VAL A 7 -15.63 3.13 39.66
C VAL A 7 -14.94 2.90 38.32
N LEU A 8 -15.73 2.65 37.26
CA LEU A 8 -15.21 2.49 35.91
C LEU A 8 -14.43 3.71 35.42
N LEU A 9 -14.97 4.93 35.60
CA LEU A 9 -14.31 6.18 35.16
C LEU A 9 -13.02 6.48 35.93
N GLN A 10 -12.87 5.98 37.16
CA GLN A 10 -11.68 6.18 37.98
C GLN A 10 -10.60 5.12 37.74
N ASP A 11 -10.99 3.89 37.41
CA ASP A 11 -10.07 2.78 37.13
C ASP A 11 -9.60 2.76 35.66
N LEU A 12 -10.42 3.26 34.72
CA LEU A 12 -10.06 3.37 33.30
C LEU A 12 -8.76 4.16 33.03
N PRO A 13 -8.55 5.38 33.58
CA PRO A 13 -7.32 6.13 33.33
C PRO A 13 -6.09 5.45 33.95
N ARG A 14 -6.24 4.75 35.09
CA ARG A 14 -5.13 4.00 35.71
C ARG A 14 -4.73 2.79 34.87
N ALA A 15 -5.70 2.03 34.38
CA ALA A 15 -5.46 0.92 33.46
C ALA A 15 -4.88 1.42 32.13
N ALA A 16 -5.38 2.53 31.59
CA ALA A 16 -4.86 3.13 30.36
C ALA A 16 -3.40 3.56 30.51
N VAL A 17 -3.05 4.26 31.61
CA VAL A 17 -1.66 4.66 31.88
C VAL A 17 -0.75 3.45 32.04
N ARG A 18 -1.21 2.38 32.69
CA ARG A 18 -0.44 1.13 32.83
C ARG A 18 -0.09 0.52 31.47
N ILE A 19 -1.08 0.39 30.58
CA ILE A 19 -0.89 -0.19 29.24
C ILE A 19 -0.03 0.72 28.35
N LEU A 20 -0.27 2.04 28.39
CA LEU A 20 0.52 3.02 27.63
C LEU A 20 1.97 3.14 28.13
N SER A 21 2.21 2.84 29.41
CA SER A 21 3.57 2.78 29.97
C SER A 21 4.36 1.56 29.49
N ASN A 22 3.70 0.55 28.91
CA ASN A 22 4.39 -0.56 28.27
C ASN A 22 4.99 -0.10 26.95
N MET A 23 6.32 0.08 26.94
CA MET A 23 7.06 0.59 25.79
C MET A 23 6.82 -0.21 24.50
N THR A 24 6.70 -1.54 24.59
CA THR A 24 6.43 -2.38 23.42
C THR A 24 5.06 -2.08 22.81
N PHE A 25 4.03 -1.99 23.65
CA PHE A 25 2.67 -1.66 23.20
C PHE A 25 2.64 -0.26 22.56
N LEU A 26 3.29 0.71 23.18
CA LEU A 26 3.34 2.09 22.69
C LEU A 26 4.03 2.18 21.31
N PHE A 27 5.22 1.60 21.15
CA PHE A 27 5.95 1.63 19.88
C PHE A 27 5.20 0.91 18.74
N VAL A 28 4.59 -0.24 19.02
CA VAL A 28 3.76 -0.95 18.03
C VAL A 28 2.53 -0.12 17.66
N SER A 29 1.88 0.52 18.65
CA SER A 29 0.73 1.37 18.41
C SER A 29 1.07 2.61 17.58
N LEU A 30 2.20 3.27 17.85
CA LEU A 30 2.69 4.41 17.07
C LEU A 30 3.05 4.02 15.63
N SER A 31 3.73 2.88 15.45
CA SER A 31 4.02 2.35 14.11
C SER A 31 2.72 2.05 13.33
N TYR A 32 1.77 1.36 13.97
CA TYR A 32 0.47 1.04 13.38
C TYR A 32 -0.36 2.30 13.07
N THR A 33 -0.20 3.36 13.86
CA THR A 33 -0.81 4.69 13.61
C THR A 33 -0.22 5.34 12.37
N ALA A 34 1.10 5.33 12.20
CA ALA A 34 1.75 5.85 10.99
C ALA A 34 1.30 5.09 9.73
N GLU A 35 1.20 3.76 9.81
CA GLU A 35 0.66 2.93 8.72
C GLU A 35 -0.80 3.26 8.39
N SER A 36 -1.63 3.41 9.42
CA SER A 36 -3.06 3.73 9.25
C SER A 36 -3.27 5.15 8.69
N ALA A 37 -2.38 6.09 9.01
CA ALA A 37 -2.37 7.41 8.41
C ALA A 37 -2.15 7.32 6.88
N ILE A 38 -1.17 6.53 6.44
CA ILE A 38 -0.91 6.31 5.00
C ILE A 38 -2.13 5.68 4.31
N VAL A 39 -2.73 4.65 4.92
CA VAL A 39 -3.95 4.02 4.39
C VAL A 39 -5.10 5.03 4.28
N THR A 40 -5.28 5.88 5.30
CA THR A 40 -6.31 6.93 5.29
C THR A 40 -6.07 7.96 4.19
N ALA A 41 -4.82 8.40 4.01
CA ALA A 41 -4.45 9.31 2.92
C ALA A 41 -4.73 8.67 1.55
N PHE A 42 -4.44 7.38 1.41
CA PHE A 42 -4.66 6.67 0.16
C PHE A 42 -6.15 6.56 -0.18
N ILE A 43 -6.98 6.21 0.79
CA ILE A 43 -8.45 6.12 0.60
C ILE A 43 -9.02 7.49 0.20
N THR A 44 -8.51 8.57 0.78
CA THR A 44 -9.07 9.92 0.59
C THR A 44 -8.59 10.62 -0.68
N PHE A 45 -7.31 10.49 -1.03
CA PHE A 45 -6.70 11.32 -2.08
C PHE A 45 -6.20 10.57 -3.31
N ILE A 46 -6.07 9.22 -3.30
CA ILE A 46 -5.68 8.48 -4.52
C ILE A 46 -6.63 8.73 -5.69
N PRO A 47 -7.98 8.73 -5.53
CA PRO A 47 -8.86 8.99 -6.67
C PRO A 47 -8.59 10.36 -7.30
N LYS A 48 -8.41 11.39 -6.46
CA LYS A 48 -8.10 12.75 -6.91
C LYS A 48 -6.70 12.85 -7.54
N PHE A 49 -5.74 12.11 -6.99
CA PHE A 49 -4.41 11.98 -7.56
C PHE A 49 -4.49 11.38 -8.97
N ILE A 50 -5.20 10.26 -9.15
CA ILE A 50 -5.34 9.61 -10.47
C ILE A 50 -6.06 10.53 -11.46
N GLU A 51 -7.15 11.20 -11.02
CA GLU A 51 -7.88 12.18 -11.81
C GLU A 51 -6.94 13.30 -12.33
N SER A 52 -6.16 13.90 -11.44
CA SER A 52 -5.28 15.04 -11.77
C SER A 52 -4.04 14.63 -12.59
N GLN A 53 -3.45 13.48 -12.28
CA GLN A 53 -2.21 13.00 -12.90
C GLN A 53 -2.43 12.40 -14.29
N PHE A 54 -3.48 11.61 -14.45
CA PHE A 54 -3.74 10.89 -15.70
C PHE A 54 -4.85 11.55 -16.54
N GLY A 55 -5.51 12.58 -16.01
CA GLY A 55 -6.54 13.33 -16.75
C GLY A 55 -7.79 12.50 -17.05
N ILE A 56 -8.07 11.49 -16.23
CA ILE A 56 -9.24 10.63 -16.38
C ILE A 56 -10.41 11.15 -15.52
N PRO A 57 -11.67 10.85 -15.87
CA PRO A 57 -12.83 11.25 -15.09
C PRO A 57 -12.78 10.76 -13.63
N ALA A 58 -13.25 11.57 -12.69
CA ALA A 58 -13.25 11.26 -11.25
C ALA A 58 -13.98 9.94 -10.91
N SER A 59 -15.05 9.61 -11.65
CA SER A 59 -15.78 8.35 -11.51
C SER A 59 -14.92 7.15 -11.87
N THR A 60 -14.25 7.17 -13.01
CA THR A 60 -13.34 6.11 -13.46
C THR A 60 -12.13 5.98 -12.53
N ALA A 61 -11.55 7.10 -12.08
CA ALA A 61 -10.45 7.10 -11.11
C ALA A 61 -10.84 6.45 -9.78
N SER A 62 -12.04 6.75 -9.28
CA SER A 62 -12.58 6.16 -8.05
C SER A 62 -12.82 4.66 -8.20
N ILE A 63 -13.32 4.22 -9.36
CA ILE A 63 -13.51 2.79 -9.67
C ILE A 63 -12.17 2.05 -9.67
N TYR A 64 -11.14 2.57 -10.37
CA TYR A 64 -9.81 1.95 -10.37
C TYR A 64 -9.22 1.87 -8.96
N THR A 65 -9.36 2.93 -8.18
CA THR A 65 -8.90 2.94 -6.78
C THR A 65 -9.59 1.85 -5.97
N GLY A 66 -10.92 1.74 -6.05
CA GLY A 66 -11.68 0.73 -5.33
C GLY A 66 -11.32 -0.71 -5.73
N VAL A 67 -11.24 -0.97 -7.04
CA VAL A 67 -10.92 -2.30 -7.60
C VAL A 67 -9.48 -2.73 -7.28
N ILE A 68 -8.55 -1.79 -7.05
CA ILE A 68 -7.16 -2.12 -6.71
C ILE A 68 -6.97 -2.24 -5.21
N ILE A 69 -7.41 -1.24 -4.44
CA ILE A 69 -7.11 -1.15 -3.00
C ILE A 69 -7.88 -2.23 -2.22
N VAL A 70 -9.17 -2.47 -2.53
CA VAL A 70 -9.99 -3.39 -1.74
C VAL A 70 -9.51 -4.85 -1.87
N PRO A 71 -9.30 -5.41 -3.09
CA PRO A 71 -8.81 -6.78 -3.23
C PRO A 71 -7.37 -6.94 -2.72
N SER A 72 -6.48 -5.97 -2.99
CA SER A 72 -5.10 -6.05 -2.48
C SER A 72 -5.04 -6.06 -0.96
N ALA A 73 -5.88 -5.26 -0.29
CA ALA A 73 -5.99 -5.26 1.16
C ALA A 73 -6.51 -6.60 1.70
N GLY A 74 -7.58 -7.13 1.10
CA GLY A 74 -8.16 -8.41 1.50
C GLY A 74 -7.17 -9.58 1.36
N VAL A 75 -6.55 -9.72 0.18
CA VAL A 75 -5.57 -10.79 -0.07
C VAL A 75 -4.34 -10.61 0.81
N GLY A 76 -3.86 -9.38 1.01
CA GLY A 76 -2.72 -9.06 1.87
C GLY A 76 -2.96 -9.46 3.33
N ILE A 77 -4.09 -9.08 3.92
CA ILE A 77 -4.45 -9.42 5.30
C ILE A 77 -4.56 -10.94 5.48
N VAL A 78 -5.24 -11.63 4.57
CA VAL A 78 -5.38 -13.09 4.62
C VAL A 78 -4.02 -13.77 4.51
N LEU A 79 -3.16 -13.33 3.58
CA LEU A 79 -1.83 -13.89 3.43
C LEU A 79 -0.95 -13.63 4.65
N GLY A 80 -0.98 -12.42 5.21
CA GLY A 80 -0.24 -12.08 6.43
C GLY A 80 -0.66 -12.95 7.62
N GLY A 81 -1.97 -13.14 7.80
CA GLY A 81 -2.50 -14.05 8.82
C GLY A 81 -2.13 -15.52 8.58
N TYR A 82 -2.17 -15.96 7.32
CA TYR A 82 -1.77 -17.30 6.92
C TYR A 82 -0.28 -17.56 7.23
N ILE A 83 0.62 -16.64 6.89
CA ILE A 83 2.06 -16.74 7.16
C ILE A 83 2.31 -16.92 8.66
N ILE A 84 1.67 -16.10 9.50
CA ILE A 84 1.79 -16.18 10.97
C ILE A 84 1.33 -17.55 11.48
N LYS A 85 0.20 -18.05 10.98
CA LYS A 85 -0.36 -19.34 11.38
C LYS A 85 0.51 -20.52 10.92
N LYS A 86 0.98 -20.51 9.67
CA LYS A 86 1.78 -21.60 9.08
C LYS A 86 3.15 -21.72 9.73
N LEU A 87 3.81 -20.58 9.96
CA LEU A 87 5.16 -20.55 10.54
C LEU A 87 5.15 -20.56 12.08
N LYS A 88 3.97 -20.56 12.72
CA LYS A 88 3.80 -20.51 14.19
C LYS A 88 4.68 -19.42 14.83
N LEU A 89 4.63 -18.22 14.27
CA LEU A 89 5.51 -17.12 14.68
C LEU A 89 5.21 -16.69 16.12
N GLY A 90 6.26 -16.59 16.94
CA GLY A 90 6.20 -15.95 18.26
C GLY A 90 6.24 -14.42 18.15
N ALA A 91 6.14 -13.71 19.28
CA ALA A 91 6.09 -12.23 19.30
C ALA A 91 7.30 -11.58 18.61
N ARG A 92 8.52 -12.06 18.90
CA ARG A 92 9.76 -11.59 18.24
C ARG A 92 9.75 -11.82 16.73
N GLU A 93 9.35 -12.99 16.28
CA GLU A 93 9.34 -13.32 14.84
C GLU A 93 8.22 -12.61 14.09
N SER A 94 7.06 -12.39 14.73
CA SER A 94 5.98 -11.57 14.17
C SER A 94 6.42 -10.10 14.04
N ALA A 95 7.10 -9.54 15.03
CA ALA A 95 7.66 -8.20 14.95
C ALA A 95 8.74 -8.10 13.85
N LYS A 96 9.57 -9.13 13.69
CA LYS A 96 10.55 -9.22 12.59
C LYS A 96 9.89 -9.26 11.22
N LEU A 97 8.82 -10.04 11.05
CA LEU A 97 8.03 -10.07 9.82
C LEU A 97 7.43 -8.69 9.52
N ALA A 98 6.85 -8.01 10.51
CA ALA A 98 6.31 -6.66 10.35
C ALA A 98 7.38 -5.65 9.91
N MET A 99 8.57 -5.69 10.52
CA MET A 99 9.70 -4.85 10.10
C MET A 99 10.12 -5.12 8.65
N ILE A 100 10.23 -6.39 8.23
CA ILE A 100 10.61 -6.75 6.86
C ILE A 100 9.56 -6.23 5.88
N CYS A 101 8.27 -6.45 6.14
CA CYS A 101 7.19 -5.93 5.30
C CYS A 101 7.19 -4.40 5.22
N SER A 102 7.42 -3.71 6.34
CA SER A 102 7.52 -2.25 6.38
C SER A 102 8.72 -1.74 5.57
N GLY A 103 9.88 -2.41 5.66
CA GLY A 103 11.08 -2.07 4.89
C GLY A 103 10.92 -2.28 3.39
N VAL A 104 10.33 -3.41 2.98
CA VAL A 104 10.01 -3.68 1.57
C VAL A 104 9.00 -2.66 1.05
N SER A 105 7.96 -2.36 1.83
CA SER A 105 6.98 -1.34 1.47
C SER A 105 7.64 0.03 1.26
N LEU A 106 8.55 0.46 2.14
CA LEU A 106 9.30 1.71 1.98
C LEU A 106 10.09 1.76 0.65
N LEU A 107 10.73 0.66 0.26
CA LEU A 107 11.42 0.56 -1.04
C LEU A 107 10.42 0.66 -2.20
N CYS A 108 9.27 0.00 -2.12
CA CYS A 108 8.24 0.11 -3.15
C CYS A 108 7.62 1.52 -3.23
N PHE A 109 7.54 2.26 -2.12
CA PHE A 109 7.12 3.67 -2.16
C PHE A 109 8.08 4.52 -2.98
N SER A 110 9.39 4.23 -2.95
CA SER A 110 10.38 4.97 -3.75
C SER A 110 10.14 4.84 -5.26
N THR A 111 9.59 3.72 -5.74
CA THR A 111 9.31 3.53 -7.17
C THR A 111 8.11 4.35 -7.65
N LEU A 112 7.14 4.64 -6.76
CA LEU A 112 5.98 5.49 -7.05
C LEU A 112 6.37 6.97 -7.29
N PHE A 113 7.56 7.41 -6.85
CA PHE A 113 8.06 8.75 -7.19
C PHE A 113 8.44 8.89 -8.66
N ILE A 114 8.91 7.81 -9.27
CA ILE A 114 9.46 7.83 -10.63
C ILE A 114 8.33 7.68 -11.66
N VAL A 115 7.35 6.83 -11.35
CA VAL A 115 6.21 6.56 -12.22
C VAL A 115 5.20 7.72 -12.14
N GLY A 116 5.17 8.57 -13.15
CA GLY A 116 4.16 9.61 -13.30
C GLY A 116 4.08 10.10 -14.74
N CYS A 117 3.26 11.12 -14.96
CA CYS A 117 3.10 11.76 -16.25
C CYS A 117 3.67 13.19 -16.21
N GLU A 118 4.08 13.71 -17.36
CA GLU A 118 4.39 15.13 -17.50
C GLU A 118 3.13 15.99 -17.32
N SER A 119 3.32 17.23 -16.87
CA SER A 119 2.24 18.21 -16.67
C SER A 119 1.55 18.59 -17.97
N ILE A 120 0.23 18.85 -17.92
CA ILE A 120 -0.45 19.50 -19.06
C ILE A 120 0.18 20.85 -19.35
N ASN A 121 0.31 21.11 -20.64
CA ASN A 121 0.63 22.41 -21.17
C ASN A 121 -0.63 23.28 -21.15
N LEU A 122 -0.67 24.22 -20.20
CA LEU A 122 -1.72 25.23 -20.05
C LEU A 122 -1.24 26.56 -20.62
N GLY A 123 -1.95 27.10 -21.61
CA GLY A 123 -1.67 28.42 -22.19
C GLY A 123 -1.87 29.54 -21.16
N GLY A 124 -0.88 30.41 -20.99
CA GLY A 124 -0.88 31.51 -20.02
C GLY A 124 -0.46 31.15 -18.59
N ILE A 125 -0.23 29.87 -18.29
CA ILE A 125 0.21 29.38 -16.97
C ILE A 125 1.55 28.64 -17.08
N ASN A 126 1.64 27.62 -17.95
CA ASN A 126 2.86 26.83 -18.16
C ASN A 126 3.57 27.19 -19.48
N ILE A 127 2.85 27.75 -20.46
CA ILE A 127 3.40 28.22 -21.74
C ILE A 127 2.88 29.64 -21.99
N PRO A 128 3.74 30.64 -22.25
CA PRO A 128 3.29 31.99 -22.58
C PRO A 128 2.58 32.00 -23.94
N TYR A 129 1.52 32.80 -24.08
CA TYR A 129 0.80 33.00 -25.34
C TYR A 129 1.66 33.60 -26.46
N THR A 130 2.84 34.12 -26.14
CA THR A 130 3.76 34.81 -27.06
C THR A 130 5.13 34.14 -27.05
N THR A 131 5.62 33.75 -28.22
CA THR A 131 7.03 33.34 -28.44
C THR A 131 7.94 34.58 -28.39
N GLY A 132 8.21 35.11 -27.20
CA GLY A 132 9.23 36.14 -26.93
C GLY A 132 10.43 35.55 -26.16
N PRO A 133 11.61 36.19 -26.17
CA PRO A 133 12.87 35.62 -25.66
C PRO A 133 12.99 35.52 -24.12
N SER A 134 11.89 35.70 -23.37
CA SER A 134 11.91 35.78 -21.91
C SER A 134 11.22 34.55 -21.31
N LEU A 135 11.98 33.47 -21.15
CA LEU A 135 11.55 32.16 -20.61
C LEU A 135 11.27 32.14 -19.08
N THR A 136 10.87 33.26 -18.48
CA THR A 136 10.44 33.27 -17.07
C THR A 136 9.36 34.33 -16.85
N MET A 137 8.15 33.90 -16.49
CA MET A 137 7.10 34.78 -15.97
C MET A 137 6.83 34.42 -14.51
N PRO A 138 7.16 35.29 -13.55
CA PRO A 138 6.85 35.07 -12.14
C PRO A 138 5.37 35.31 -11.80
N HIS A 139 4.56 35.84 -12.73
CA HIS A 139 3.13 36.14 -12.53
C HIS A 139 2.26 35.57 -13.66
N ARG A 140 1.11 35.00 -13.28
CA ARG A 140 0.10 34.42 -14.20
C ARG A 140 -0.44 35.53 -15.10
N ASN A 141 -0.18 35.46 -16.40
CA ASN A 141 -0.75 36.40 -17.36
C ASN A 141 -1.58 35.63 -18.38
N LEU A 142 -2.88 35.53 -18.11
CA LEU A 142 -3.84 34.84 -18.97
C LEU A 142 -4.16 35.66 -20.24
N THR A 143 -3.65 36.90 -20.33
CA THR A 143 -3.90 37.82 -21.42
C THR A 143 -2.66 37.93 -22.32
N GLY A 144 -2.85 37.75 -23.63
CA GLY A 144 -1.84 37.88 -24.68
C GLY A 144 -2.42 38.60 -25.89
N SER A 145 -1.57 39.01 -26.85
CA SER A 145 -1.99 39.81 -28.01
C SER A 145 -3.11 39.19 -28.85
N CYS A 146 -3.33 37.88 -28.75
CA CYS A 146 -4.39 37.15 -29.45
C CYS A 146 -5.76 37.20 -28.73
N ASN A 147 -5.83 37.49 -27.43
CA ASN A 147 -7.10 37.49 -26.67
C ASN A 147 -7.44 38.83 -25.97
N VAL A 148 -6.57 39.86 -26.10
CA VAL A 148 -6.76 41.20 -25.51
C VAL A 148 -8.05 41.92 -25.93
N ASN A 149 -8.58 41.64 -27.12
CA ASN A 149 -9.76 42.33 -27.66
C ASN A 149 -11.10 41.70 -27.27
N CYS A 150 -11.10 40.56 -26.58
CA CYS A 150 -12.33 39.78 -26.35
C CYS A 150 -13.04 40.09 -25.03
N GLY A 151 -12.48 40.92 -24.13
CA GLY A 151 -13.12 41.26 -22.84
C GLY A 151 -13.46 40.03 -21.99
N CYS A 152 -12.61 38.99 -22.05
CA CYS A 152 -12.92 37.68 -21.50
C CYS A 152 -13.09 37.69 -19.98
N LYS A 153 -14.06 36.90 -19.50
CA LYS A 153 -14.19 36.59 -18.08
C LYS A 153 -13.04 35.67 -17.65
N ILE A 154 -12.14 36.19 -16.83
CA ILE A 154 -10.98 35.44 -16.31
C ILE A 154 -11.33 34.49 -15.14
N HIS A 155 -12.55 34.58 -14.62
CA HIS A 155 -13.02 33.77 -13.48
C HIS A 155 -13.86 32.54 -13.89
N GLU A 156 -14.13 32.36 -15.20
CA GLU A 156 -14.96 31.26 -15.70
C GLU A 156 -14.06 30.19 -16.34
N TYR A 157 -13.92 29.06 -15.67
CA TYR A 157 -13.08 27.94 -16.10
C TYR A 157 -13.90 26.93 -16.92
N GLU A 158 -13.71 26.96 -18.24
CA GLU A 158 -14.32 26.05 -19.20
C GLU A 158 -13.24 25.54 -20.16
N PRO A 159 -12.39 24.59 -19.73
CA PRO A 159 -11.17 24.26 -20.46
C PRO A 159 -11.48 23.75 -21.88
N VAL A 160 -10.71 24.22 -22.85
CA VAL A 160 -10.77 23.77 -24.24
C VAL A 160 -9.40 23.28 -24.72
N CYS A 161 -9.39 22.23 -25.51
CA CYS A 161 -8.18 21.68 -26.11
C CYS A 161 -7.99 22.24 -27.51
N GLY A 162 -6.96 23.06 -27.72
CA GLY A 162 -6.61 23.58 -29.03
C GLY A 162 -6.02 22.51 -29.95
N SER A 163 -6.10 22.77 -31.26
CA SER A 163 -5.48 21.92 -32.30
C SER A 163 -3.95 21.85 -32.20
N ASP A 164 -3.32 22.74 -31.43
CA ASP A 164 -1.90 22.73 -31.06
C ASP A 164 -1.56 21.71 -29.95
N GLY A 165 -2.56 21.12 -29.31
CA GLY A 165 -2.39 20.23 -28.15
C GLY A 165 -2.20 20.98 -26.83
N ILE A 166 -2.49 22.29 -26.79
CA ILE A 166 -2.44 23.12 -25.58
C ILE A 166 -3.85 23.25 -25.01
N THR A 167 -3.98 23.13 -23.69
CA THR A 167 -5.25 23.38 -23.00
C THR A 167 -5.35 24.86 -22.64
N TYR A 168 -6.44 25.49 -23.04
CA TYR A 168 -6.75 26.90 -22.76
C TYR A 168 -7.82 26.99 -21.67
N PHE A 169 -7.79 28.08 -20.91
CA PHE A 169 -8.64 28.26 -19.72
C PHE A 169 -10.14 28.31 -20.04
N ASN A 170 -10.51 29.00 -21.12
CA ASN A 170 -11.86 29.06 -21.66
C ASN A 170 -11.81 29.39 -23.16
N PRO A 171 -12.90 29.18 -23.94
CA PRO A 171 -12.90 29.44 -25.38
C PRO A 171 -12.59 30.89 -25.75
N CYS A 172 -12.96 31.85 -24.91
CA CYS A 172 -12.66 33.27 -25.12
C CYS A 172 -11.16 33.56 -25.00
N LEU A 173 -10.49 33.00 -23.99
CA LEU A 173 -9.05 33.14 -23.78
C LEU A 173 -8.22 32.37 -24.82
N ALA A 174 -8.82 31.38 -25.47
CA ALA A 174 -8.29 30.75 -26.69
C ALA A 174 -8.51 31.60 -27.97
N GLY A 175 -9.24 32.71 -27.86
CA GLY A 175 -9.51 33.65 -28.95
C GLY A 175 -10.47 33.10 -30.00
N CYS A 176 -11.36 32.17 -29.63
CA CYS A 176 -12.35 31.56 -30.54
C CYS A 176 -13.57 32.46 -30.74
N VAL A 177 -14.05 32.56 -31.98
CA VAL A 177 -15.21 33.39 -32.35
C VAL A 177 -16.47 32.57 -32.51
N ASN A 178 -16.35 31.38 -33.11
CA ASN A 178 -17.49 30.56 -33.51
C ASN A 178 -17.57 29.28 -32.67
N SER A 179 -18.80 28.85 -32.35
CA SER A 179 -19.08 27.58 -31.65
C SER A 179 -20.06 26.72 -32.44
N GLY A 180 -19.69 25.48 -32.73
CA GLY A 180 -20.53 24.47 -33.35
C GLY A 180 -20.74 23.27 -32.43
N ASN A 181 -21.93 22.67 -32.45
CA ASN A 181 -22.21 21.46 -31.67
C ASN A 181 -21.81 20.21 -32.47
N LEU A 182 -20.96 19.35 -31.89
CA LEU A 182 -20.74 18.01 -32.41
C LEU A 182 -21.86 17.09 -31.91
N SER A 183 -22.32 16.16 -32.75
CA SER A 183 -23.40 15.21 -32.48
C SER A 183 -23.19 14.32 -31.24
N THR A 184 -21.98 14.30 -30.66
CA THR A 184 -21.61 13.58 -29.43
C THR A 184 -21.74 14.40 -28.15
N GLY A 185 -22.32 15.61 -28.19
CA GLY A 185 -22.45 16.50 -27.04
C GLY A 185 -21.17 17.31 -26.70
N ILE A 186 -20.15 17.22 -27.55
CA ILE A 186 -18.90 17.98 -27.43
C ILE A 186 -19.04 19.27 -28.25
N ARG A 187 -18.79 20.44 -27.67
CA ARG A 187 -18.77 21.70 -28.45
C ARG A 187 -17.41 21.86 -29.14
N ASN A 188 -17.44 22.19 -30.42
CA ASN A 188 -16.29 22.52 -31.23
C ASN A 188 -16.23 24.04 -31.43
N TYR A 189 -15.09 24.64 -31.16
CA TYR A 189 -14.84 26.06 -31.30
C TYR A 189 -13.90 26.30 -32.48
N THR A 190 -14.22 27.25 -33.34
CA THR A 190 -13.43 27.57 -34.55
C THR A 190 -13.01 29.03 -34.57
N GLU A 191 -12.04 29.33 -35.43
CA GLU A 191 -11.41 30.66 -35.55
C GLU A 191 -10.75 31.10 -34.24
N CYS A 192 -10.04 30.18 -33.59
CA CYS A 192 -9.31 30.43 -32.36
C CYS A 192 -7.96 31.08 -32.65
N THR A 193 -7.86 32.39 -32.43
CA THR A 193 -6.67 33.20 -32.75
C THR A 193 -5.46 32.93 -31.85
N CYS A 194 -5.65 32.43 -30.62
CA CYS A 194 -4.53 32.02 -29.77
C CYS A 194 -4.06 30.59 -30.03
N VAL A 195 -4.82 29.79 -30.80
CA VAL A 195 -4.52 28.39 -31.06
C VAL A 195 -3.67 28.28 -32.32
N GLN A 196 -2.44 27.79 -32.19
CA GLN A 196 -1.53 27.71 -33.33
C GLN A 196 -1.87 26.49 -34.20
N SER A 197 -2.26 26.72 -35.45
CA SER A 197 -2.55 25.65 -36.40
C SER A 197 -1.24 24.99 -36.88
N ARG A 198 -1.02 23.71 -36.54
CA ARG A 198 0.06 22.91 -37.12
C ARG A 198 -0.42 22.32 -38.46
N GLN A 199 -0.21 23.07 -39.55
CA GLN A 199 -0.36 22.52 -40.90
C GLN A 199 0.93 21.77 -41.27
N VAL A 200 0.89 20.44 -41.34
CA VAL A 200 2.00 19.64 -41.88
C VAL A 200 1.91 19.71 -43.40
N ILE A 201 2.58 20.68 -44.01
CA ILE A 201 2.70 20.76 -45.47
C ILE A 201 3.74 19.71 -45.88
N THR A 202 3.30 18.53 -46.32
CA THR A 202 4.17 17.67 -47.13
C THR A 202 4.31 18.31 -48.50
N PRO A 203 5.51 18.74 -48.94
CA PRO A 203 5.68 19.28 -50.28
C PRO A 203 5.29 18.21 -51.32
N PRO A 204 4.66 18.59 -52.45
CA PRO A 204 4.31 17.64 -53.50
C PRO A 204 5.60 17.00 -54.03
N THR A 205 5.65 15.67 -54.01
CA THR A 205 6.73 14.87 -54.58
C THR A 205 6.74 15.03 -56.11
N VAL A 206 7.47 16.02 -56.61
CA VAL A 206 7.99 15.97 -57.99
C VAL A 206 9.25 15.10 -57.93
N GLY A 207 9.23 13.99 -58.67
CA GLY A 207 10.04 12.82 -58.40
C GLY A 207 11.55 13.03 -58.43
N GLN A 208 12.24 12.50 -57.42
CA GLN A 208 13.52 11.82 -57.58
C GLN A 208 13.78 10.94 -56.34
N ARG A 209 14.31 9.73 -56.56
CA ARG A 209 14.56 8.71 -55.52
C ARG A 209 15.56 9.19 -54.46
N SER A 210 15.22 8.86 -53.21
CA SER A 210 16.09 8.77 -52.03
C SER A 210 16.75 10.08 -51.60
N GLN A 211 16.13 10.83 -50.66
CA GLN A 211 16.79 11.60 -49.58
C GLN A 211 15.76 12.05 -48.52
N LEU A 212 16.26 12.23 -47.30
CA LEU A 212 15.63 12.72 -46.06
C LEU A 212 14.24 13.40 -46.22
N ARG A 213 13.20 12.85 -45.57
CA ARG A 213 11.88 13.48 -45.50
C ARG A 213 11.93 14.64 -44.50
N VAL A 214 12.37 15.81 -44.97
CA VAL A 214 12.35 17.05 -44.17
C VAL A 214 10.89 17.49 -44.00
N VAL A 215 10.33 17.30 -42.80
CA VAL A 215 9.02 17.83 -42.44
C VAL A 215 9.22 19.27 -41.96
N ILE A 216 9.06 20.24 -42.86
CA ILE A 216 9.06 21.66 -42.49
C ILE A 216 7.69 21.99 -41.90
N VAL A 217 7.59 22.03 -40.57
CA VAL A 217 6.38 22.52 -39.89
C VAL A 217 6.40 24.05 -39.96
N LYS A 218 5.70 24.64 -40.93
CA LYS A 218 5.42 26.07 -40.91
C LYS A 218 4.28 26.33 -39.93
N THR A 219 4.60 26.93 -38.78
CA THR A 219 3.60 27.39 -37.81
C THR A 219 3.08 28.76 -38.25
N TYR A 220 2.01 28.80 -39.03
CA TYR A 220 1.32 30.06 -39.32
C TYR A 220 0.46 30.43 -38.11
N LEU A 221 0.63 31.65 -37.60
CA LEU A 221 -0.04 32.14 -36.40
C LEU A 221 -1.52 32.50 -36.61
N ASN A 222 -2.13 32.21 -37.78
CA ASN A 222 -3.40 32.85 -38.16
C ASN A 222 -4.29 32.08 -39.17
N GLU A 223 -4.13 30.76 -39.35
CA GLU A 223 -5.07 30.03 -40.23
C GLU A 223 -5.74 28.84 -39.52
N ASN A 224 -7.00 29.05 -39.16
CA ASN A 224 -8.00 28.04 -38.80
C ASN A 224 -7.65 27.18 -37.58
N GLY A 225 -7.15 27.80 -36.51
CA GLY A 225 -7.10 27.16 -35.18
C GLY A 225 -8.51 26.77 -34.73
N TYR A 226 -8.68 25.53 -34.28
CA TYR A 226 -9.91 25.06 -33.68
C TYR A 226 -9.61 24.47 -32.30
N ALA A 227 -10.60 24.50 -31.41
CA ALA A 227 -10.50 23.93 -30.09
C ALA A 227 -11.74 23.09 -29.76
N VAL A 228 -11.57 21.98 -29.08
CA VAL A 228 -12.68 21.14 -28.63
C VAL A 228 -12.90 21.30 -27.13
N SER A 229 -14.14 21.18 -26.68
CA SER A 229 -14.47 21.23 -25.26
C SER A 229 -13.73 20.13 -24.48
N GLY A 230 -13.24 20.50 -23.30
CA GLY A 230 -12.49 19.61 -22.41
C GLY A 230 -10.98 19.80 -22.51
N LYS A 231 -10.26 19.15 -21.59
CA LYS A 231 -8.81 19.17 -21.51
C LYS A 231 -8.20 18.31 -22.63
N CYS A 232 -7.00 18.65 -23.09
CA CYS A 232 -6.30 17.79 -24.05
C CYS A 232 -6.00 16.41 -23.43
N LYS A 233 -6.28 15.34 -24.20
CA LYS A 233 -6.00 13.97 -23.78
C LYS A 233 -4.48 13.76 -23.69
N ARG A 234 -4.01 13.23 -22.55
CA ARG A 234 -2.61 12.83 -22.36
C ARG A 234 -2.45 11.38 -22.81
N ALA A 235 -1.52 11.10 -23.73
CA ALA A 235 -1.11 9.72 -24.03
C ALA A 235 -0.17 9.24 -22.91
N CYS A 236 -0.75 8.87 -21.76
CA CYS A 236 0.02 8.46 -20.60
C CYS A 236 0.09 6.93 -20.49
N ASN A 237 1.14 6.32 -21.04
CA ASN A 237 1.37 4.87 -20.94
C ASN A 237 1.80 4.43 -19.53
N THR A 238 2.02 5.36 -18.59
CA THR A 238 2.44 5.08 -17.22
C THR A 238 1.28 4.84 -16.24
N LEU A 239 0.02 4.92 -16.68
CA LEU A 239 -1.15 4.62 -15.84
C LEU A 239 -1.14 3.15 -15.37
N ILE A 240 -1.07 2.20 -16.29
CA ILE A 240 -1.07 0.77 -15.96
C ILE A 240 0.07 0.39 -15.00
N PRO A 241 1.35 0.76 -15.23
CA PRO A 241 2.40 0.44 -14.28
C PRO A 241 2.18 1.13 -12.92
N PHE A 242 1.64 2.35 -12.87
CA PHE A 242 1.27 2.99 -11.61
C PHE A 242 0.25 2.17 -10.82
N LEU A 243 -0.80 1.68 -11.48
CA LEU A 243 -1.83 0.85 -10.85
C LEU A 243 -1.25 -0.48 -10.33
N ILE A 244 -0.31 -1.10 -11.06
CA ILE A 244 0.38 -2.32 -10.61
C ILE A 244 1.25 -2.03 -9.37
N PHE A 245 2.05 -0.96 -9.38
CA PHE A 245 2.85 -0.59 -8.21
C PHE A 245 1.98 -0.22 -7.01
N LEU A 246 0.87 0.47 -7.23
CA LEU A 246 -0.11 0.77 -6.19
C LEU A 246 -0.65 -0.52 -5.56
N PHE A 247 -1.03 -1.51 -6.38
CA PHE A 247 -1.48 -2.83 -5.91
C PHE A 247 -0.41 -3.52 -5.04
N ILE A 248 0.86 -3.52 -5.49
CA ILE A 248 1.95 -4.16 -4.75
C ILE A 248 2.17 -3.46 -3.40
N VAL A 249 2.19 -2.13 -3.39
CA VAL A 249 2.40 -1.34 -2.16
C VAL A 249 1.27 -1.56 -1.15
N THR A 250 0.02 -1.53 -1.60
CA THR A 250 -1.14 -1.75 -0.72
C THR A 250 -1.20 -3.18 -0.21
N PHE A 251 -0.90 -4.16 -1.07
CA PHE A 251 -0.81 -5.57 -0.70
C PHE A 251 0.24 -5.84 0.38
N ILE A 252 1.47 -5.34 0.20
CA ILE A 252 2.56 -5.53 1.18
C ILE A 252 2.22 -4.85 2.51
N THR A 253 1.64 -3.64 2.45
CA THR A 253 1.22 -2.89 3.64
C THR A 253 0.12 -3.64 4.40
N ALA A 254 -0.85 -4.21 3.68
CA ALA A 254 -1.93 -5.01 4.26
C ALA A 254 -1.42 -6.32 4.90
N CYS A 255 -0.41 -6.95 4.31
CA CYS A 255 0.25 -8.15 4.85
C CYS A 255 0.91 -7.93 6.22
N ALA A 256 1.34 -6.69 6.51
CA ALA A 256 1.92 -6.32 7.80
C ALA A 256 0.89 -6.07 8.92
N GLN A 257 -0.40 -5.91 8.61
CA GLN A 257 -1.40 -5.58 9.64
C GLN A 257 -1.60 -6.71 10.66
N PRO A 258 -1.77 -8.00 10.27
CA PRO A 258 -1.94 -9.09 11.22
C PRO A 258 -0.73 -9.27 12.15
N SER A 259 0.48 -8.98 11.68
CA SER A 259 1.69 -9.07 12.49
C SER A 259 1.77 -7.94 13.52
N ALA A 260 1.30 -6.73 13.23
CA ALA A 260 1.18 -5.68 14.24
C ALA A 260 0.14 -6.02 15.33
N ILE A 261 -1.01 -6.58 14.93
CA ILE A 261 -2.08 -6.97 15.87
C ILE A 261 -1.60 -8.09 16.81
N ILE A 262 -0.94 -9.14 16.29
CA ILE A 262 -0.48 -10.23 17.14
C ILE A 262 0.59 -9.77 18.14
N VAL A 263 1.49 -8.86 17.74
CA VAL A 263 2.50 -8.30 18.65
C VAL A 263 1.81 -7.47 19.75
N THR A 264 0.78 -6.71 19.40
CA THR A 264 -0.02 -5.95 20.37
C THR A 264 -0.66 -6.89 21.40
N LEU A 265 -1.36 -7.93 20.95
CA LEU A 265 -2.04 -8.91 21.82
C LEU A 265 -1.08 -9.70 22.72
N ARG A 266 0.16 -9.92 22.27
CA ARG A 266 1.21 -10.60 23.04
C ARG A 266 1.96 -9.67 24.00
N SER A 267 1.77 -8.36 23.86
CA SER A 267 2.42 -7.36 24.72
C SER A 267 1.66 -7.11 26.02
N VAL A 268 0.39 -7.53 26.09
CA VAL A 268 -0.52 -7.35 27.23
C VAL A 268 -1.02 -8.69 27.75
N GLU A 269 -1.46 -8.71 29.00
CA GLU A 269 -2.04 -9.88 29.66
C GLU A 269 -3.39 -10.26 29.04
N ASP A 270 -3.79 -11.53 29.16
CA ASP A 270 -4.96 -12.10 28.45
C ASP A 270 -6.27 -11.36 28.77
N ASP A 271 -6.41 -10.89 30.00
CA ASP A 271 -7.55 -10.14 30.55
C ASP A 271 -7.60 -8.68 30.06
N GLU A 272 -6.44 -8.05 29.82
CA GLU A 272 -6.34 -6.66 29.36
C GLU A 272 -6.40 -6.50 27.83
N ARG A 273 -6.39 -7.59 27.05
CA ARG A 273 -6.35 -7.56 25.56
C ARG A 273 -7.45 -6.73 24.88
N PRO A 274 -8.75 -6.90 25.20
CA PRO A 274 -9.81 -6.14 24.52
C PRO A 274 -9.70 -4.65 24.83
N PHE A 275 -9.31 -4.31 26.07
CA PHE A 275 -9.09 -2.93 26.49
C PHE A 275 -7.88 -2.31 25.78
N ALA A 276 -6.79 -3.05 25.61
CA ALA A 276 -5.62 -2.63 24.85
C ALA A 276 -5.95 -2.34 23.37
N LEU A 277 -6.73 -3.22 22.71
CA LEU A 277 -7.21 -2.99 21.34
C LEU A 277 -8.12 -1.75 21.26
N GLY A 278 -9.00 -1.55 22.24
CA GLY A 278 -9.83 -0.35 22.34
C GLY A 278 -8.99 0.92 22.46
N MET A 279 -7.98 0.92 23.32
CA MET A 279 -7.05 2.04 23.46
C MET A 279 -6.25 2.29 22.18
N GLN A 280 -5.77 1.23 21.52
CA GLN A 280 -5.09 1.33 20.24
C GLN A 280 -6.01 1.97 19.19
N PHE A 281 -7.30 1.59 19.13
CA PHE A 281 -8.26 2.19 18.22
C PHE A 281 -8.49 3.69 18.48
N VAL A 282 -8.55 4.10 19.76
CA VAL A 282 -8.62 5.51 20.13
C VAL A 282 -7.38 6.26 19.65
N LEU A 283 -6.17 5.73 19.84
CA LEU A 283 -4.93 6.31 19.32
C LEU A 283 -4.96 6.44 17.80
N LEU A 284 -5.40 5.41 17.09
CA LEU A 284 -5.53 5.44 15.64
C LEU A 284 -6.48 6.55 15.18
N ARG A 285 -7.66 6.65 15.80
CA ARG A 285 -8.66 7.64 15.39
C ARG A 285 -8.18 9.06 15.65
N THR A 286 -7.58 9.30 16.81
CA THR A 286 -7.13 10.62 17.24
C THR A 286 -5.86 11.09 16.50
N LEU A 287 -4.89 10.19 16.30
CA LEU A 287 -3.57 10.56 15.74
C LEU A 287 -3.42 10.28 14.25
N ALA A 288 -4.22 9.37 13.66
CA ALA A 288 -4.17 9.08 12.23
C ALA A 288 -5.43 9.56 11.50
N TYR A 289 -6.60 9.00 11.78
CA TYR A 289 -7.78 9.21 10.92
C TYR A 289 -8.24 10.66 10.82
N ILE A 290 -8.26 11.39 11.93
CA ILE A 290 -8.70 12.80 11.97
C ILE A 290 -7.65 13.75 11.35
N PRO A 291 -6.37 13.74 11.78
CA PRO A 291 -5.40 14.70 11.28
C PRO A 291 -4.95 14.42 9.85
N THR A 292 -4.95 13.15 9.40
CA THR A 292 -4.41 12.78 8.08
C THR A 292 -5.04 13.53 6.93
N PRO A 293 -6.37 13.53 6.75
CA PRO A 293 -6.99 14.30 5.67
C PRO A 293 -6.67 15.80 5.74
N ILE A 294 -6.51 16.35 6.96
CA ILE A 294 -6.26 17.77 7.19
C ILE A 294 -4.86 18.15 6.70
N TYR A 295 -3.81 17.45 7.19
CA TYR A 295 -2.44 17.82 6.81
C TYR A 295 -2.09 17.35 5.39
N PHE A 296 -2.58 16.19 4.92
CA PHE A 296 -2.40 15.80 3.51
C PHE A 296 -3.12 16.77 2.59
N GLY A 297 -4.35 17.20 2.93
CA GLY A 297 -5.11 18.20 2.16
C GLY A 297 -4.37 19.53 2.08
N ALA A 298 -3.95 20.08 3.22
CA ALA A 298 -3.19 21.33 3.28
C ALA A 298 -1.88 21.25 2.47
N VAL A 299 -1.20 20.11 2.53
CA VAL A 299 0.04 19.87 1.79
C VAL A 299 -0.21 19.73 0.28
N ILE A 300 -1.29 19.07 -0.14
CA ILE A 300 -1.71 18.99 -1.55
C ILE A 300 -2.09 20.37 -2.08
N ASP A 301 -2.79 21.19 -1.29
CA ASP A 301 -3.20 22.54 -1.66
C ASP A 301 -2.02 23.46 -1.98
N THR A 302 -0.83 23.23 -1.40
CA THR A 302 0.39 23.98 -1.76
C THR A 302 0.79 23.80 -3.23
N THR A 303 0.34 22.72 -3.87
CA THR A 303 0.63 22.41 -5.27
C THR A 303 -0.44 22.94 -6.23
N CYS A 304 -1.43 23.68 -5.71
CA CYS A 304 -2.52 24.23 -6.50
C CYS A 304 -2.03 25.35 -7.45
N MET A 305 -2.20 25.12 -8.75
CA MET A 305 -1.91 26.09 -9.81
C MET A 305 -3.11 26.97 -10.14
N LEU A 306 -4.33 26.56 -9.80
CA LEU A 306 -5.51 27.35 -10.10
C LEU A 306 -6.62 27.12 -9.07
N TRP A 307 -6.96 28.17 -8.34
CA TRP A 307 -8.00 28.17 -7.33
C TRP A 307 -9.35 28.57 -7.94
N GLN A 308 -10.40 27.85 -7.58
CA GLN A 308 -11.78 28.30 -7.77
C GLN A 308 -12.00 29.54 -6.93
N GLN A 309 -12.55 30.60 -7.53
CA GLN A 309 -12.97 31.80 -6.83
C GLN A 309 -14.44 32.04 -7.10
N GLU A 310 -15.24 31.98 -6.05
CA GLU A 310 -16.66 32.33 -6.10
C GLU A 310 -16.88 33.53 -5.19
N CYS A 311 -17.31 34.66 -5.75
CA CYS A 311 -17.60 35.89 -5.01
C CYS A 311 -16.47 36.36 -4.07
N GLY A 312 -15.20 36.16 -4.46
CA GLY A 312 -14.02 36.54 -3.66
C GLY A 312 -13.63 35.53 -2.57
N VAL A 313 -14.36 34.43 -2.41
CA VAL A 313 -14.00 33.33 -1.49
C VAL A 313 -13.26 32.24 -2.27
N GLN A 314 -12.15 31.78 -1.71
CA GLN A 314 -11.33 30.71 -2.29
C GLN A 314 -11.99 29.35 -2.04
N GLY A 315 -12.34 28.67 -3.12
CA GLY A 315 -12.96 27.34 -3.14
C GLY A 315 -11.96 26.21 -3.39
N SER A 316 -12.42 25.16 -4.09
CA SER A 316 -11.57 24.01 -4.43
C SER A 316 -10.50 24.34 -5.48
N CYS A 317 -9.40 23.59 -5.52
CA CYS A 317 -8.42 23.76 -6.58
C CYS A 317 -8.86 23.07 -7.88
N TRP A 318 -8.88 23.82 -8.99
CA TRP A 318 -9.22 23.33 -10.33
C TRP A 318 -8.07 22.56 -11.00
N GLU A 319 -6.84 23.06 -10.85
CA GLU A 319 -5.66 22.45 -11.47
C GLU A 319 -4.46 22.46 -10.54
N TYR A 320 -3.79 21.30 -10.44
CA TYR A 320 -2.60 21.11 -9.61
C TYR A 320 -1.36 20.96 -10.49
N ASN A 321 -0.21 21.36 -9.97
CA ASN A 321 1.08 20.99 -10.56
C ASN A 321 1.34 19.50 -10.30
N VAL A 322 1.17 18.67 -11.31
CA VAL A 322 1.27 17.21 -11.18
C VAL A 322 2.65 16.74 -10.69
N THR A 323 3.73 17.43 -11.07
CA THR A 323 5.09 17.06 -10.64
C THR A 323 5.23 17.29 -9.14
N SER A 324 4.92 18.50 -8.68
CA SER A 324 4.98 18.84 -7.26
C SER A 324 3.99 18.03 -6.43
N PHE A 325 2.76 17.83 -6.92
CA PHE A 325 1.75 16.98 -6.26
C PHE A 325 2.35 15.60 -5.99
N ARG A 326 2.88 14.92 -7.02
CA ARG A 326 3.47 13.58 -6.85
C ARG A 326 4.58 13.54 -5.79
N PHE A 327 5.55 14.47 -5.88
CA PHE A 327 6.67 14.50 -4.93
C PHE A 327 6.23 14.77 -3.50
N VAL A 328 5.33 15.72 -3.32
CA VAL A 328 4.85 16.13 -2.01
C VAL A 328 3.96 15.05 -1.39
N TYR A 329 3.05 14.46 -2.17
CA TYR A 329 2.12 13.42 -1.71
C TYR A 329 2.84 12.12 -1.32
N PHE A 330 3.64 11.54 -2.23
CA PHE A 330 4.39 10.33 -1.93
C PHE A 330 5.59 10.60 -1.01
N GLY A 331 6.16 11.81 -1.04
CA GLY A 331 7.19 12.28 -0.10
C GLY A 331 6.73 12.21 1.35
N LEU A 332 5.56 12.79 1.62
CA LEU A 332 4.95 12.77 2.94
C LEU A 332 4.59 11.35 3.38
N ALA A 333 4.01 10.54 2.48
CA ALA A 333 3.70 9.14 2.77
C ALA A 333 4.97 8.32 3.09
N ALA A 334 6.04 8.49 2.32
CA ALA A 334 7.32 7.83 2.55
C ALA A 334 7.98 8.29 3.86
N GLY A 335 7.87 9.58 4.20
CA GLY A 335 8.34 10.12 5.48
C GLY A 335 7.62 9.49 6.68
N LEU A 336 6.27 9.43 6.62
CA LEU A 336 5.47 8.73 7.64
C LEU A 336 5.82 7.25 7.73
N LYS A 337 6.06 6.60 6.58
CA LYS A 337 6.47 5.20 6.52
C LYS A 337 7.83 4.97 7.17
N PHE A 338 8.78 5.87 6.95
CA PHE A 338 10.10 5.82 7.58
C PHE A 338 10.01 6.00 9.11
N VAL A 339 9.19 6.94 9.58
CA VAL A 339 8.91 7.10 11.02
C VAL A 339 8.27 5.83 11.60
N GLY A 340 7.29 5.27 10.90
CA GLY A 340 6.66 3.99 11.25
C GLY A 340 7.66 2.82 11.33
N PHE A 341 8.61 2.78 10.38
CA PHE A 341 9.70 1.80 10.35
C PHE A 341 10.61 1.90 11.58
N ILE A 342 10.97 3.11 12.01
CA ILE A 342 11.75 3.33 13.23
C ILE A 342 10.99 2.80 14.45
N PHE A 343 9.69 3.09 14.57
CA PHE A 343 8.89 2.62 15.70
C PHE A 343 8.76 1.10 15.76
N ILE A 344 8.54 0.42 14.63
CA ILE A 344 8.50 -1.05 14.62
C ILE A 344 9.87 -1.66 14.90
N PHE A 345 10.96 -1.00 14.49
CA PHE A 345 12.32 -1.40 14.85
C PHE A 345 12.56 -1.31 16.36
N LEU A 346 12.16 -0.20 16.99
CA LEU A 346 12.24 -0.02 18.44
C LEU A 346 11.36 -1.04 19.20
N ALA A 347 10.17 -1.36 18.67
CA ALA A 347 9.31 -2.40 19.22
C ALA A 347 9.98 -3.77 19.18
N TRP A 348 10.52 -4.16 18.02
CA TRP A 348 11.25 -5.43 17.89
C TRP A 348 12.46 -5.50 18.81
N TYR A 349 13.23 -4.41 18.89
CA TYR A 349 14.39 -4.33 19.78
C TYR A 349 13.99 -4.48 21.25
N SER A 350 12.90 -3.83 21.66
CA SER A 350 12.36 -3.92 23.03
C SER A 350 11.90 -5.35 23.37
N ILE A 351 11.24 -6.03 22.42
CA ILE A 351 10.85 -7.44 22.57
C ILE A 351 12.07 -8.34 22.71
N LYS A 352 13.05 -8.17 21.82
CA LYS A 352 14.31 -8.93 21.85
C LYS A 352 15.02 -8.76 23.18
N TYR A 353 15.16 -7.52 23.67
CA TYR A 353 15.82 -7.24 24.95
C TYR A 353 15.08 -7.88 26.13
N LYS A 354 13.74 -7.82 26.15
CA LYS A 354 12.91 -8.44 27.21
C LYS A 354 13.05 -9.97 27.21
N GLU A 355 13.02 -10.61 26.05
CA GLU A 355 13.20 -12.07 25.92
C GLU A 355 14.60 -12.52 26.38
N GLU A 356 15.65 -11.80 25.98
CA GLU A 356 17.03 -12.10 26.39
C GLU A 356 17.22 -11.91 27.90
N GLY A 357 16.58 -10.90 28.50
CA GLY A 357 16.56 -10.68 29.95
C GLY A 357 15.90 -11.81 30.73
N GLN A 358 14.72 -12.26 30.28
CA GLN A 358 14.00 -13.39 30.88
C GLN A 358 14.77 -14.71 30.74
N GLN A 359 15.40 -14.95 29.59
CA GLN A 359 16.27 -16.11 29.42
C GLN A 359 17.44 -16.08 30.41
N ARG A 360 18.12 -14.93 30.59
CA ARG A 360 19.21 -14.79 31.57
C ARG A 360 18.75 -14.99 33.02
N GLN A 361 17.52 -14.59 33.37
CA GLN A 361 16.95 -14.84 34.70
C GLN A 361 16.68 -16.34 34.89
N ARG A 362 16.04 -16.99 33.92
CA ARG A 362 15.84 -18.45 33.94
C ARG A 362 17.17 -19.20 34.06
N TRP A 363 18.20 -18.81 33.31
CA TRP A 363 19.54 -19.37 33.44
C TRP A 363 20.19 -19.13 34.82
N ARG A 364 19.77 -18.11 35.57
CA ARG A 364 20.24 -17.86 36.95
C ARG A 364 19.44 -18.60 38.02
N GLU A 365 18.19 -18.96 37.77
CA GLU A 365 17.37 -19.77 38.68
C GLU A 365 17.69 -21.28 38.59
N PHE A 366 18.01 -21.79 37.39
CA PHE A 366 18.41 -23.19 37.18
C PHE A 366 19.69 -23.69 37.91
N PRO A 367 20.74 -22.89 38.19
CA PRO A 367 21.90 -23.36 38.95
C PRO A 367 21.63 -23.57 40.45
N LEU A 368 20.56 -23.01 41.02
CA LEU A 368 20.23 -23.16 42.44
C LEU A 368 19.46 -24.46 42.75
N SER A 369 18.60 -24.93 41.83
CA SER A 369 17.85 -26.17 42.02
C SER A 369 18.74 -27.42 41.92
N THR A 370 19.70 -27.44 40.99
CA THR A 370 20.57 -28.61 40.74
C THR A 370 21.61 -28.82 41.85
N VAL A 371 22.11 -27.74 42.47
CA VAL A 371 23.08 -27.83 43.58
C VAL A 371 22.38 -28.24 44.88
N SER A 372 21.16 -27.75 45.14
CA SER A 372 20.40 -28.18 46.32
C SER A 372 19.98 -29.66 46.25
N GLU A 373 19.71 -30.18 45.04
CA GLU A 373 19.44 -31.62 44.83
C GLU A 373 20.71 -32.50 44.95
N MET A 374 21.89 -32.01 44.55
CA MET A 374 23.15 -32.75 44.72
C MET A 374 23.68 -32.75 46.18
N VAL A 375 23.43 -31.67 46.93
CA VAL A 375 23.81 -31.58 48.36
C VAL A 375 22.82 -32.34 49.26
N GLY A 376 21.55 -32.48 48.86
CA GLY A 376 20.57 -33.32 49.58
C GLY A 376 20.79 -34.83 49.44
N ARG A 377 21.63 -35.28 48.49
CA ARG A 377 21.83 -36.71 48.18
C ARG A 377 23.14 -37.31 48.69
N THR A 378 24.02 -36.54 49.33
CA THR A 378 25.36 -37.01 49.74
C THR A 378 25.45 -37.54 51.17
N ASN A 379 24.37 -37.53 51.96
CA ASN A 379 24.41 -37.93 53.38
C ASN A 379 23.66 -39.22 53.75
N HIS A 380 23.19 -40.03 52.81
CA HIS A 380 22.71 -41.37 53.13
C HIS A 380 23.07 -42.36 52.02
N VAL A 381 24.06 -43.20 52.32
CA VAL A 381 24.09 -44.66 52.13
C VAL A 381 25.56 -45.08 52.01
N SER A 382 26.06 -45.64 53.11
CA SER A 382 27.26 -46.47 53.11
C SER A 382 26.95 -47.85 52.51
N ASN A 383 28.01 -48.48 52.00
CA ASN A 383 28.18 -49.93 51.86
C ASN A 383 27.21 -50.70 50.94
N SER A 384 27.64 -50.96 49.71
CA SER A 384 28.08 -52.32 49.30
C SER A 384 28.41 -52.40 47.81
N ALA A 385 29.60 -52.92 47.53
CA ALA A 385 30.04 -53.37 46.22
C ALA A 385 29.36 -54.68 45.82
N ARG A 386 28.96 -54.85 44.54
CA ARG A 386 29.36 -56.00 43.68
C ARG A 386 28.89 -55.85 42.23
N THR A 387 29.72 -56.39 41.36
CA THR A 387 29.76 -56.40 39.89
C THR A 387 28.80 -57.37 39.17
N ARG A 388 28.47 -56.99 37.92
CA ARG A 388 28.27 -57.79 36.68
C ARG A 388 26.97 -58.58 36.39
N SER A 389 26.60 -58.43 35.10
CA SER A 389 25.93 -59.33 34.13
C SER A 389 24.40 -59.43 34.01
N CYS A 390 23.99 -59.42 32.73
CA CYS A 390 22.67 -59.46 32.10
C CYS A 390 21.86 -60.77 32.33
N PRO A 391 20.57 -60.83 31.88
CA PRO A 391 19.49 -61.54 32.56
C PRO A 391 19.18 -62.93 32.00
N ALA A 392 18.50 -63.76 32.81
CA ALA A 392 17.82 -64.97 32.36
C ALA A 392 16.55 -65.23 33.19
N PHE A 393 15.54 -65.71 32.49
CA PHE A 393 14.13 -65.93 32.86
C PHE A 393 13.93 -67.34 33.47
N SER A 394 13.00 -67.53 34.43
CA SER A 394 12.18 -68.75 34.67
C SER A 394 11.39 -68.63 35.99
N THR A 395 10.07 -68.40 35.97
CA THR A 395 8.91 -69.33 36.15
C THR A 395 8.77 -70.08 37.50
N ARG A 396 7.67 -69.85 38.25
CA ARG A 396 6.42 -70.65 38.26
C ARG A 396 5.70 -70.69 39.63
N GLY A 397 4.37 -70.51 39.60
CA GLY A 397 3.35 -71.12 40.47
C GLY A 397 2.64 -70.16 41.45
N GLU A 398 1.31 -70.15 41.65
CA GLU A 398 0.14 -70.77 41.01
C GLU A 398 -1.11 -70.25 41.78
N PHE A 399 -2.26 -70.04 41.09
CA PHE A 399 -3.69 -70.26 41.48
C PHE A 399 -4.71 -69.21 40.96
N HIS A 400 -5.54 -69.69 40.01
CA HIS A 400 -7.00 -69.52 39.78
C HIS A 400 -7.63 -68.11 39.74
N GLU A 401 -8.52 -67.71 38.82
CA GLU A 401 -9.59 -68.40 38.06
C GLU A 401 -9.89 -67.65 36.71
N GLU A 402 -10.24 -68.42 35.67
CA GLU A 402 -10.79 -68.00 34.35
C GLU A 402 -12.35 -68.09 34.39
N PRO A 403 -13.17 -67.90 33.31
CA PRO A 403 -12.84 -67.75 31.88
C PRO A 403 -13.61 -66.67 31.10
N GLY A 404 -13.15 -66.39 29.88
CA GLY A 404 -13.88 -65.56 28.92
C GLY A 404 -13.33 -65.50 27.49
N LEU A 405 -12.70 -66.58 27.01
CA LEU A 405 -12.65 -67.09 25.61
C LEU A 405 -12.34 -66.08 24.47
N GLN A 406 -11.08 -66.09 23.95
CA GLN A 406 -10.62 -66.75 22.71
C GLN A 406 -11.32 -66.29 21.42
N LYS A 407 -10.67 -66.03 20.29
CA LYS A 407 -9.44 -66.50 19.62
C LYS A 407 -9.23 -65.49 18.48
N GLY A 408 -8.05 -65.07 18.04
CA GLY A 408 -6.73 -65.67 18.10
C GLY A 408 -6.13 -65.63 16.69
N ILE A 409 -4.80 -65.42 16.64
CA ILE A 409 -3.87 -66.06 15.69
C ILE A 409 -3.82 -65.38 14.28
N GLN A 410 -2.69 -65.00 13.69
CA GLN A 410 -1.27 -65.31 13.92
C GLN A 410 -0.37 -64.23 13.32
N SER A 411 0.78 -64.05 13.97
CA SER A 411 2.03 -63.44 13.48
C SER A 411 2.49 -63.92 12.09
N THR A 412 3.45 -63.25 11.45
CA THR A 412 4.88 -63.67 11.42
C THR A 412 5.77 -62.65 10.67
N ALA A 413 6.97 -62.42 11.23
CA ALA A 413 8.26 -61.98 10.67
C ALA A 413 8.43 -60.54 10.10
N GLN A 414 9.32 -59.66 10.62
CA GLN A 414 10.82 -59.68 10.69
C GLN A 414 11.48 -59.78 9.29
N THR A 415 12.44 -59.00 8.80
CA THR A 415 13.35 -57.91 9.29
C THR A 415 14.03 -57.27 8.04
N TYR A 416 14.47 -56.00 8.14
CA TYR A 416 15.34 -55.20 7.23
C TYR A 416 16.68 -55.88 6.82
N PRO A 417 17.48 -55.46 5.79
CA PRO A 417 17.88 -54.07 5.43
C PRO A 417 18.06 -53.72 3.91
N GLY A 418 18.31 -52.43 3.59
CA GLY A 418 18.48 -51.85 2.22
C GLY A 418 19.82 -52.19 1.51
N PRO A 419 20.30 -51.50 0.44
CA PRO A 419 19.89 -50.22 -0.20
C PRO A 419 19.63 -50.28 -1.75
N PHE A 420 19.27 -49.12 -2.35
CA PHE A 420 19.09 -48.72 -3.79
C PHE A 420 20.01 -49.38 -4.86
N PRO A 421 19.81 -49.27 -6.22
CA PRO A 421 19.05 -48.27 -7.00
C PRO A 421 18.32 -48.79 -8.30
N GLU A 422 17.75 -47.84 -9.08
CA GLU A 422 17.43 -47.89 -10.54
C GLU A 422 16.35 -48.89 -11.03
N ALA A 423 15.59 -48.69 -12.11
CA ALA A 423 15.17 -47.58 -12.96
C ALA A 423 14.18 -48.20 -14.00
N ILE A 424 13.46 -47.34 -14.74
CA ILE A 424 12.80 -47.63 -16.04
C ILE A 424 11.44 -48.37 -15.93
N SER A 425 10.28 -47.69 -16.06
CA SER A 425 9.62 -47.06 -17.22
C SER A 425 8.78 -48.00 -18.11
N SER A 426 7.71 -47.39 -18.62
CA SER A 426 6.87 -47.76 -19.76
C SER A 426 5.68 -48.68 -19.41
N SER A 427 4.46 -48.14 -19.43
CA SER A 427 3.57 -47.95 -20.60
C SER A 427 2.83 -49.25 -20.91
N ALA A 428 1.58 -49.30 -21.36
CA ALA A 428 0.47 -48.41 -21.58
C ALA A 428 -0.67 -49.34 -22.12
N TYR A 429 -1.86 -48.78 -22.37
CA TYR A 429 -3.01 -49.38 -23.06
C TYR A 429 -3.81 -50.40 -22.23
N SER A 430 -5.16 -50.42 -22.23
CA SER A 430 -6.22 -49.81 -23.06
C SER A 430 -7.54 -50.09 -22.32
N GLY A 431 -8.51 -49.18 -22.24
CA GLY A 431 -9.58 -48.93 -23.23
C GLY A 431 -10.86 -48.60 -22.43
N LEU A 432 -11.50 -47.45 -22.63
CA LEU A 432 -12.55 -47.15 -23.61
C LEU A 432 -13.88 -47.88 -23.33
N GLU A 433 -14.88 -47.13 -22.89
CA GLU A 433 -16.26 -46.98 -23.43
C GLU A 433 -17.09 -46.16 -22.41
N GLU A 434 -17.38 -44.89 -22.71
CA GLU A 434 -18.61 -44.36 -23.34
C GLU A 434 -19.80 -44.19 -22.36
N GLY A 435 -20.31 -42.94 -22.30
CA GLY A 435 -21.51 -42.52 -21.52
C GLY A 435 -22.81 -42.91 -22.22
N PRO A 436 -23.89 -42.08 -22.25
CA PRO A 436 -24.20 -40.79 -21.58
C PRO A 436 -25.56 -40.88 -20.80
N THR A 437 -26.06 -39.90 -20.02
CA THR A 437 -26.86 -38.74 -20.48
C THR A 437 -27.57 -38.07 -19.27
N ALA A 438 -27.54 -36.74 -19.26
CA ALA A 438 -28.64 -35.79 -19.02
C ALA A 438 -29.55 -35.86 -17.76
N ILE A 439 -29.59 -34.76 -16.99
CA ILE A 439 -30.65 -33.72 -16.93
C ILE A 439 -30.00 -32.43 -16.43
#